data_AF-A0A962D2W3-F1
#
_entry.id   AF-A0A962D2W3-F1
#
_cell.length_a   1.000
_cell.length_b   1.000
_cell.length_c   1.000
_cell.angle_alpha   90.00
_cell.angle_beta   90.00
_cell.angle_gamma   90.00
#
_symmetry.space_group_name_H-M   'P 1'
#
loop_
_entity.id
_entity.type
_entity.pdbx_description
1 polymer ?
#
loop_
_entity_poly.entity_id
_entity_poly.type
_entity_poly.pdbx_seq_one_letter_code
_entity_poly.pdbx_strand_id
1 'polypeptide(L)' 'HQETPFNDRQRKMINALQGDFKGKLNSSKWAKMTGVHRDTALRDMQDLVDKGVLSGTGEGGRSTNYVLLMPS' A
#
# COMPACT_ATOMS: atom_id res chain seq x y z
N HIS A 1 3.27 3.33 -25.86
CA HIS A 1 3.18 4.08 -24.58
C HIS A 1 2.82 3.05 -23.53
N GLN A 2 3.79 2.60 -22.72
CA GLN A 2 3.59 1.50 -21.78
C GLN A 2 2.63 1.93 -20.68
N GLU A 3 1.55 1.18 -20.54
CA GLU A 3 0.55 1.32 -19.49
C GLU A 3 1.25 1.15 -18.14
N THR A 4 1.38 2.24 -17.40
CA THR A 4 1.95 2.17 -16.06
C THR A 4 1.10 1.25 -15.17
N PRO A 5 1.65 0.15 -14.63
CA PRO A 5 0.89 -0.84 -13.85
C PRO A 5 0.36 -0.30 -12.52
N PHE A 6 0.79 0.89 -12.09
CA PHE A 6 0.43 1.52 -10.83
C PHE A 6 -0.06 2.95 -11.05
N ASN A 7 -1.06 3.39 -10.30
CA ASN A 7 -1.49 4.79 -10.27
C ASN A 7 -0.50 5.68 -9.48
N ASP A 8 -0.63 7.00 -9.58
CA ASP A 8 0.33 7.93 -8.94
C ASP A 8 0.37 7.79 -7.40
N ARG A 9 -0.76 7.47 -6.76
CA ARG A 9 -0.84 7.26 -5.31
C ARG A 9 -0.11 5.99 -4.90
N GLN A 10 -0.28 4.92 -5.68
CA GLN A 10 0.41 3.65 -5.48
C GLN A 10 1.92 3.80 -5.67
N ARG A 11 2.36 4.46 -6.75
CA ARG A 11 3.80 4.72 -6.96
C ARG A 11 4.40 5.52 -5.82
N LYS A 12 3.72 6.58 -5.37
CA LYS A 12 4.16 7.38 -4.22
C LYS A 12 4.34 6.53 -2.97
N MET A 13 3.38 5.66 -2.68
CA MET A 13 3.43 4.81 -1.48
C MET A 13 4.47 3.69 -1.61
N ILE A 14 4.61 3.05 -2.76
CA ILE A 14 5.66 2.05 -3.01
C ILE A 14 7.05 2.68 -2.80
N ASN A 15 7.30 3.85 -3.38
CA ASN A 15 8.57 4.56 -3.21
C ASN A 15 8.82 4.91 -1.74
N ALA A 16 7.78 5.34 -1.01
CA ALA A 16 7.91 5.61 0.42
C ALA A 16 8.24 4.33 1.22
N LEU A 17 7.57 3.22 0.92
CA LEU A 17 7.78 1.91 1.59
C LEU A 17 9.15 1.31 1.33
N GLN A 18 9.75 1.59 0.17
CA GLN A 18 11.13 1.19 -0.17
C GLN A 18 12.19 2.08 0.49
N GLY A 19 11.82 3.29 0.88
CA GLY A 19 12.71 4.24 1.54
C GLY A 19 12.74 4.05 3.05
N ASP A 20 12.54 5.16 3.75
CA ASP A 20 12.64 5.27 5.21
C ASP A 20 11.31 5.05 5.94
N PHE A 21 10.34 4.37 5.32
CA PHE A 21 9.06 4.12 5.96
C PHE A 21 9.22 3.31 7.25
N LYS A 22 8.83 3.90 8.38
CA LYS A 22 8.87 3.26 9.69
C LYS A 22 7.48 2.81 10.16
N GLY A 23 7.44 1.59 10.71
CA GLY A 23 6.28 1.00 11.34
C GLY A 23 5.38 0.22 10.37
N LYS A 24 4.16 -0.09 10.82
CA LYS A 24 3.20 -0.89 10.05
C LYS A 24 2.40 -0.02 9.08
N LEU A 25 2.23 -0.51 7.85
CA LEU A 25 1.35 0.12 6.87
C LEU A 25 -0.09 -0.37 7.08
N ASN A 26 -1.04 0.56 7.19
CA ASN A 26 -2.47 0.27 7.20
C ASN A 26 -3.23 1.36 6.42
N SER A 27 -4.49 1.10 6.10
CA SER A 27 -5.31 1.99 5.26
C SER A 27 -5.41 3.42 5.80
N SER A 28 -5.40 3.61 7.12
CA SER A 28 -5.37 4.95 7.73
C SER A 28 -4.06 5.69 7.49
N LYS A 29 -2.91 5.01 7.51
CA LYS A 29 -1.59 5.63 7.25
C LYS A 29 -1.44 6.01 5.77
N TRP A 30 -1.93 5.15 4.88
CA TRP A 30 -1.97 5.44 3.44
C TRP A 30 -2.88 6.62 3.11
N ALA A 31 -4.09 6.65 3.67
CA ALA A 31 -5.03 7.77 3.54
C ALA A 31 -4.36 9.10 3.92
N LYS A 32 -3.67 9.14 5.06
CA LYS A 32 -2.92 10.32 5.53
C LYS A 32 -1.77 10.72 4.58
N MET A 33 -1.01 9.77 4.05
CA MET A 33 0.14 10.05 3.19
C MET A 33 -0.23 10.45 1.75
N THR A 34 -1.38 9.99 1.27
CA THR A 34 -1.87 10.24 -0.10
C THR A 34 -2.98 11.29 -0.17
N GLY A 35 -3.53 11.71 0.97
CA GLY A 35 -4.58 12.73 1.04
C GLY A 35 -5.95 12.23 0.56
N VAL A 36 -6.21 10.92 0.64
CA VAL A 36 -7.47 10.31 0.19
C VAL A 36 -8.28 9.73 1.35
N HIS A 37 -9.56 9.46 1.11
CA HIS A 37 -10.39 8.77 2.10
C HIS A 37 -9.90 7.33 2.34
N ARG A 38 -10.18 6.79 3.53
CA ARG A 38 -9.74 5.44 3.94
C ARG A 38 -10.25 4.35 2.99
N ASP A 39 -11.44 4.51 2.42
CA ASP A 39 -11.98 3.54 1.45
C ASP A 39 -11.21 3.54 0.13
N THR A 40 -10.82 4.72 -0.35
CA THR A 40 -9.95 4.84 -1.54
C THR A 40 -8.57 4.25 -1.27
N ALA A 41 -8.00 4.50 -0.09
CA ALA A 41 -6.74 3.91 0.33
C ALA A 41 -6.82 2.38 0.39
N LEU A 42 -7.92 1.83 0.89
CA LEU A 42 -8.14 0.38 0.95
C LEU A 42 -8.21 -0.24 -0.45
N ARG A 43 -8.89 0.42 -1.40
CA ARG A 43 -8.93 -0.03 -2.81
C ARG A 43 -7.56 0.00 -3.46
N ASP A 44 -6.80 1.08 -3.27
CA ASP A 44 -5.43 1.19 -3.80
C ASP A 44 -4.54 0.06 -3.23
N MET A 45 -4.68 -0.26 -1.93
CA MET A 45 -3.95 -1.37 -1.27
C MET A 45 -4.38 -2.73 -1.79
N GLN A 46 -5.68 -2.97 -1.93
CA GLN A 46 -6.20 -4.26 -2.40
C GLN A 46 -5.74 -4.54 -3.82
N ASP A 47 -5.76 -3.53 -4.70
CA ASP A 47 -5.22 -3.66 -6.06
C ASP A 47 -3.71 -4.01 -6.05
N LEU A 48 -2.93 -3.48 -5.11
CA LEU A 48 -1.53 -3.88 -4.94
C LEU A 48 -1.36 -5.28 -4.34
N VAL A 49 -2.29 -5.74 -3.50
CA VAL A 49 -2.31 -7.13 -3.01
C VAL A 49 -2.62 -8.09 -4.14
N ASP A 50 -3.62 -7.78 -4.96
CA ASP A 50 -4.03 -8.59 -6.11
C ASP A 50 -2.91 -8.66 -7.16
N LYS A 51 -2.10 -7.60 -7.26
CA LYS A 51 -0.87 -7.55 -8.09
C LYS A 51 0.35 -8.23 -7.45
N GLY A 52 0.24 -8.75 -6.24
CA GLY A 52 1.34 -9.40 -5.50
C GLY A 52 2.44 -8.43 -5.02
N VAL A 53 2.16 -7.13 -4.99
CA VAL A 53 3.11 -6.09 -4.52
C VAL A 53 3.02 -5.91 -3.01
N LEU A 54 1.82 -5.98 -2.46
CA LEU A 54 1.58 -5.94 -1.02
C LEU A 54 1.07 -7.30 -0.53
N SER A 55 1.31 -7.60 0.75
CA SER A 55 0.65 -8.71 1.43
C SER A 55 0.09 -8.27 2.77
N GLY A 56 -1.11 -8.76 3.09
CA GLY A 56 -1.65 -8.66 4.43
C GLY A 56 -0.82 -9.52 5.39
N THR A 57 -0.45 -8.95 6.52
CA THR A 57 0.36 -9.63 7.56
C THR A 57 -0.39 -10.73 8.31
N GLY A 58 -1.69 -10.92 8.06
CA GLY A 58 -2.50 -11.95 8.72
C GLY A 58 -2.64 -11.77 10.24
N GLU A 59 -2.20 -10.64 10.79
CA GLU A 59 -2.31 -10.34 12.22
C GLU A 59 -3.79 -10.26 12.60
N GLY A 60 -4.30 -11.32 13.23
CA GLY A 60 -5.70 -11.44 13.65
C GLY A 60 -6.08 -10.33 14.64
N GLY A 61 -6.81 -9.33 14.15
CA GLY A 61 -7.29 -8.19 14.93
C GLY A 61 -8.06 -7.19 14.06
N ARG A 62 -8.57 -6.11 14.67
CA ARG A 62 -9.34 -5.06 13.95
C ARG A 62 -8.50 -4.22 12.97
N SER A 63 -7.19 -4.44 12.92
CA SER A 63 -6.24 -3.65 12.13
C SER A 63 -5.40 -4.55 11.23
N THR A 64 -5.79 -4.65 9.95
CA THR A 64 -4.97 -5.31 8.93
C THR A 64 -3.77 -4.43 8.60
N ASN A 65 -2.57 -4.99 8.79
CA ASN A 65 -1.33 -4.35 8.37
C ASN A 65 -0.81 -5.00 7.08
N TYR A 66 -0.13 -4.21 6.25
CA TYR A 66 0.40 -4.61 4.96
C TYR A 66 1.93 -4.50 4.95
N VAL A 67 2.58 -5.37 4.19
CA VAL A 67 4.03 -5.38 3.95
C VAL A 67 4.32 -5.40 2.45
N LEU A 68 5.44 -4.82 2.05
CA LEU A 68 5.92 -4.82 0.67
C LEU A 68 6.59 -6.18 0.37
N LEU A 69 6.17 -6.83 -0.73
CA LEU A 69 6.69 -8.13 -1.17
C LEU A 69 7.68 -8.03 -2.35
N MET A 70 7.89 -6.85 -2.92
CA MET A 70 8.62 -6.69 -4.18
C MET A 70 10.05 -7.29 -4.07
N PRO A 71 10.46 -8.18 -5.00
CA PRO A 71 11.79 -8.76 -4.98
C PRO A 71 12.85 -7.67 -5.20
N SER A 72 13.97 -7.79 -4.47
CA SER A 72 15.15 -6.93 -4.57
C SER A 72 16.01 -7.28 -5.78
#